data_AF-A0A7C4D004-F1
#
_entry.id   AF-A0A7C4D004-F1
#
_cell.length_a   1.000
_cell.length_b   1.000
_cell.length_c   1.000
_cell.angle_alpha   90.00
_cell.angle_beta   90.00
_cell.angle_gamma   90.00
#
_symmetry.space_group_name_H-M   'P 1'
#
loop_
_entity.id
_entity.type
_entity.pdbx_description
1 polymer ?
#
loop_
_entity_poly.entity_id
_entity_poly.type
_entity_poly.pdbx_seq_one_letter_code
_entity_poly.pdbx_strand_id
1 'polypeptide(L)'
;MELKSLCVICGKHVSDEEIVKCSVCGASMHKSCARDESLLDSEENYLCPYDAMLAALDWFDAIVTTYVSTLDENQKNDILSRLKAYVELLTK
;
A
#
# COMPACT_ATOMS: atom_id res chain seq x y z
N MET A 1 -22.67 19.92 13.39
CA MET A 1 -21.23 19.89 13.75
C MET A 1 -20.58 18.99 12.72
N GLU A 2 -19.87 19.55 11.74
CA GLU A 2 -19.22 18.74 10.71
C GLU A 2 -18.11 17.91 11.35
N LEU A 3 -18.25 16.59 11.32
CA LEU A 3 -17.22 15.66 11.76
C LEU A 3 -16.09 15.69 10.75
N LYS A 4 -15.12 16.58 10.96
CA LYS A 4 -13.90 16.63 10.17
C LYS A 4 -13.15 15.31 10.34
N SER A 5 -13.03 14.55 9.27
CA SER A 5 -12.31 13.28 9.25
C SER A 5 -10.79 13.54 9.25
N LEU A 6 -10.02 12.72 9.96
CA LEU A 6 -8.56 12.83 9.98
C LEU A 6 -7.95 12.01 8.84
N CYS A 7 -6.93 12.57 8.17
CA CYS A 7 -6.15 11.88 7.17
C CYS A 7 -5.26 10.84 7.83
N VAL A 8 -5.37 9.57 7.42
CA VAL A 8 -4.53 8.49 7.98
C VAL A 8 -3.05 8.59 7.61
N ILE A 9 -2.69 9.40 6.61
CA ILE A 9 -1.30 9.58 6.16
C ILE A 9 -0.61 10.69 6.96
N CYS A 10 -1.22 11.88 7.06
CA CYS A 10 -0.57 13.05 7.65
C CYS A 10 -1.12 13.45 9.03
N GLY A 11 -2.19 12.79 9.50
CA GLY A 11 -2.82 13.05 10.80
C GLY A 11 -3.59 14.38 10.90
N LYS A 12 -3.70 15.14 9.80
CA LYS A 12 -4.42 16.43 9.77
C LYS A 12 -5.87 16.23 9.33
N HIS A 13 -6.74 17.17 9.71
CA HIS A 13 -8.13 17.19 9.25
C HIS A 13 -8.21 17.34 7.72
N VAL A 14 -9.17 16.63 7.12
CA VAL A 14 -9.51 16.68 5.69
C VAL A 14 -10.83 17.42 5.52
N SER A 15 -10.92 18.28 4.50
CA SER A 15 -12.19 18.89 4.07
C SER A 15 -12.95 17.95 3.13
N ASP A 16 -14.27 18.09 3.06
CA ASP A 16 -15.11 17.23 2.22
C ASP A 16 -14.82 17.35 0.71
N GLU A 17 -14.22 18.46 0.27
CA GLU A 17 -13.85 18.69 -1.14
C GLU A 17 -12.53 17.98 -1.53
N GLU A 18 -11.69 17.66 -0.56
CA GLU A 18 -10.36 17.06 -0.78
C GLU A 18 -10.26 15.62 -0.26
N ILE A 19 -11.35 15.07 0.29
CA ILE A 19 -11.36 13.74 0.88
C ILE A 19 -11.47 12.65 -0.19
N VAL A 20 -10.57 11.68 -0.11
CA VAL A 20 -10.72 10.38 -0.74
C VAL A 20 -10.78 9.32 0.35
N LYS A 21 -11.44 8.19 0.04
CA LYS A 21 -11.60 7.09 0.99
C LYS A 21 -10.93 5.85 0.44
N CYS A 22 -10.30 5.10 1.33
CA CYS A 22 -9.83 3.76 1.00
C CYS A 22 -11.02 2.89 0.56
N SER A 23 -10.90 2.23 -0.59
CA SER A 23 -11.93 1.33 -1.13
C SER A 23 -12.18 0.09 -0.27
N VAL A 24 -11.21 -0.30 0.56
CA VAL A 24 -11.28 -1.49 1.43
C VAL A 24 -11.85 -1.15 2.81
N CYS A 25 -11.17 -0.29 3.57
CA CYS A 25 -11.54 -0.01 4.97
C CYS A 25 -12.29 1.31 5.20
N GLY A 26 -12.44 2.15 4.16
CA GLY A 26 -13.10 3.46 4.27
C GLY A 26 -12.29 4.56 4.96
N ALA A 27 -11.01 4.30 5.28
CA ALA A 27 -10.11 5.29 5.87
C ALA A 27 -10.03 6.57 5.03
N SER A 28 -10.04 7.72 5.71
CA SER A 28 -10.05 9.04 5.08
C SER A 28 -8.63 9.53 4.78
N MET A 29 -8.42 10.12 3.61
CA MET A 29 -7.14 10.67 3.18
C MET A 29 -7.35 11.96 2.40
N HIS A 30 -6.36 12.87 2.44
CA HIS A 30 -6.31 13.96 1.46
C HIS A 30 -6.02 13.37 0.09
N LYS A 31 -6.70 13.85 -0.96
CA LYS A 31 -6.39 13.53 -2.35
C LYS A 31 -4.93 13.80 -2.71
N SER A 32 -4.33 14.83 -2.11
CA SER A 32 -2.91 15.17 -2.28
C SER A 32 -1.96 14.19 -1.59
N CYS A 33 -2.32 13.66 -0.42
CA CYS A 33 -1.56 12.62 0.27
C CYS A 33 -1.66 11.27 -0.43
N ALA A 34 -2.82 10.98 -1.03
CA ALA A 34 -3.08 9.75 -1.78
C ALA A 34 -2.75 9.86 -3.28
N ARG A 35 -2.09 10.94 -3.73
CA ARG A 35 -1.84 11.20 -5.15
C ARG A 35 -0.75 10.29 -5.76
N ASP A 36 -0.05 9.54 -4.93
CA ASP A 36 0.96 8.58 -5.37
C ASP A 36 0.28 7.37 -6.03
N GLU A 37 0.72 6.99 -7.24
CA GLU A 37 0.20 5.83 -7.98
C GLU A 37 0.33 4.53 -7.18
N SER A 38 1.28 4.45 -6.23
CA SER A 38 1.43 3.32 -5.30
C SER A 38 0.25 3.13 -4.34
N LEU A 39 -0.65 4.10 -4.23
CA LEU A 39 -1.85 4.06 -3.40
C LEU A 39 -3.13 3.90 -4.22
N LEU A 40 -3.02 3.42 -5.45
CA LEU A 40 -4.15 3.02 -6.28
C LEU A 40 -4.13 1.50 -6.48
N ASP A 41 -5.31 0.87 -6.45
CA ASP A 41 -5.46 -0.52 -6.91
C ASP A 41 -5.48 -0.61 -8.44
N SER A 42 -5.60 -1.84 -8.97
CA SER A 42 -5.66 -2.09 -10.42
C SER A 42 -6.88 -1.48 -11.12
N GLU A 43 -7.87 -1.03 -10.36
CA GLU A 43 -9.10 -0.39 -10.85
C GLU A 43 -9.07 1.14 -10.62
N GLU A 44 -7.90 1.71 -10.29
CA GLU A 44 -7.70 3.13 -9.99
C GLU A 44 -8.47 3.62 -8.76
N ASN A 45 -8.86 2.73 -7.84
CA ASN A 45 -9.44 3.14 -6.56
C ASN A 45 -8.34 3.43 -5.53
N TYR A 46 -8.57 4.44 -4.70
CA TYR A 46 -7.65 4.79 -3.63
C TYR A 46 -7.57 3.72 -2.54
N LEU A 47 -6.34 3.36 -2.14
CA LEU A 47 -6.02 2.54 -0.99
C LEU A 47 -5.31 3.38 0.07
N CYS A 48 -5.56 3.08 1.35
CA CYS A 48 -4.70 3.61 2.40
C CYS A 48 -3.35 2.88 2.40
N PRO A 49 -2.28 3.45 2.98
CA PRO A 49 -0.96 2.79 2.96
C PRO A 49 -0.98 1.36 3.51
N TYR A 50 -1.80 1.10 4.53
CA TYR A 50 -1.94 -0.24 5.12
C TYR A 50 -2.52 -1.24 4.11
N ASP A 51 -3.70 -0.95 3.54
CA ASP A 51 -4.34 -1.85 2.57
C ASP A 51 -3.56 -1.94 1.25
N ALA A 52 -2.87 -0.87 0.84
CA ALA A 52 -1.97 -0.88 -0.31
C ALA A 52 -0.79 -1.86 -0.10
N MET A 53 -0.20 -1.89 1.10
CA MET A 53 0.84 -2.86 1.43
C MET A 53 0.29 -4.30 1.42
N LEU A 54 -0.92 -4.54 1.91
CA LEU A 54 -1.56 -5.86 1.85
C LEU A 54 -1.81 -6.30 0.40
N ALA A 55 -2.38 -5.42 -0.43
CA ALA A 55 -2.61 -5.71 -1.84
C ALA A 55 -1.30 -5.99 -2.59
N ALA A 56 -0.22 -5.28 -2.26
CA ALA A 56 1.10 -5.52 -2.83
C ALA A 56 1.67 -6.89 -2.40
N LEU A 57 1.46 -7.31 -1.15
CA LEU A 57 1.86 -8.63 -0.67
C LEU A 57 1.06 -9.75 -1.35
N ASP A 58 -0.25 -9.58 -1.51
CA ASP A 58 -1.11 -10.55 -2.21
C ASP A 58 -0.68 -10.71 -3.68
N TRP A 59 -0.36 -9.58 -4.33
CA TRP A 59 0.16 -9.61 -5.70
C TRP A 59 1.53 -10.30 -5.79
N PHE A 60 2.43 -10.00 -4.86
CA PHE A 60 3.73 -10.64 -4.78
C PHE A 60 3.61 -12.15 -4.52
N ASP A 61 2.72 -12.57 -3.61
CA ASP A 61 2.45 -13.98 -3.33
C ASP A 61 1.97 -14.72 -4.59
N ALA A 62 1.02 -14.14 -5.34
CA ALA A 62 0.55 -14.71 -6.60
C ALA A 62 1.69 -14.91 -7.61
N ILE A 63 2.61 -13.95 -7.72
CA ILE A 63 3.77 -14.05 -8.62
C ILE A 63 4.73 -15.15 -8.16
N VAL A 64 5.12 -15.13 -6.89
CA VAL A 64 6.13 -16.07 -6.38
C VAL A 64 5.59 -17.49 -6.41
N THR A 65 4.37 -17.72 -5.95
CA THR A 65 3.75 -19.06 -5.96
C THR A 65 3.64 -19.65 -7.38
N THR A 66 3.37 -18.81 -8.37
CA THR A 66 3.21 -19.25 -9.77
C THR A 66 4.53 -19.41 -10.50
N TYR A 67 5.50 -18.50 -10.29
CA TYR A 67 6.66 -18.36 -11.17
C TYR A 67 8.02 -18.60 -10.47
N VAL A 68 8.08 -18.92 -9.18
CA VAL A 68 9.37 -19.11 -8.46
C VAL A 68 10.27 -20.16 -9.12
N SER A 69 9.69 -21.19 -9.75
CA SER A 69 10.43 -22.25 -10.44
C SER A 69 11.18 -21.77 -11.68
N THR A 70 10.81 -20.62 -12.25
CA THR A 70 11.48 -20.03 -13.42
C THR A 70 12.68 -19.15 -13.04
N LEU A 71 12.90 -18.91 -11.74
CA LEU A 71 13.98 -18.06 -11.26
C LEU A 71 15.26 -18.86 -11.02
N ASP A 72 16.39 -18.26 -11.38
CA ASP A 72 17.70 -18.78 -10.98
C ASP A 72 18.05 -18.43 -9.52
N GLU A 73 19.11 -19.04 -8.99
CA GLU A 73 19.53 -18.84 -7.60
C GLU A 73 19.96 -17.39 -7.30
N ASN A 74 20.54 -16.67 -8.26
CA ASN A 74 20.93 -15.28 -8.04
C ASN A 74 19.70 -14.37 -7.92
N GLN A 75 18.70 -14.59 -8.78
CA GLN A 75 17.44 -13.86 -8.74
C GLN A 75 16.68 -14.11 -7.44
N LYS A 76 16.61 -15.38 -6.98
CA LYS A 76 16.02 -15.72 -5.68
C LYS A 76 16.75 -15.02 -4.54
N ASN A 77 18.07 -15.00 -4.57
CA ASN A 77 18.88 -14.36 -3.52
C ASN A 77 18.69 -12.84 -3.47
N ASP A 78 18.56 -12.15 -4.62
CA ASP A 78 18.24 -10.70 -4.64
C ASP A 78 16.87 -10.42 -3.99
N ILE A 79 15.84 -11.19 -4.38
CA ILE A 79 14.49 -11.06 -3.80
C ILE A 79 14.53 -11.29 -2.29
N LEU A 80 15.18 -12.36 -1.83
CA LEU A 80 15.32 -12.66 -0.40
C LEU A 80 16.06 -11.55 0.37
N SER A 81 17.10 -10.97 -0.22
CA SER A 81 17.84 -9.85 0.38
C SER A 81 16.95 -8.63 0.60
N ARG A 82 16.15 -8.27 -0.41
CA ARG A 82 15.20 -7.14 -0.32
C ARG A 82 14.11 -7.39 0.69
N LEU A 83 13.51 -8.59 0.70
CA LEU A 83 12.48 -8.96 1.68
C LEU A 83 13.00 -8.86 3.11
N LYS A 84 14.23 -9.32 3.38
CA LYS A 84 14.87 -9.18 4.70
C LYS A 84 15.04 -7.71 5.08
N ALA A 85 15.49 -6.86 4.16
CA ALA A 85 15.64 -5.43 4.42
C ALA A 85 14.29 -4.77 4.77
N TYR A 86 13.19 -5.16 4.11
CA TYR A 86 11.85 -4.68 4.45
C TYR A 86 11.37 -5.17 5.82
N VAL A 87 11.61 -6.44 6.16
CA VAL A 87 11.31 -6.96 7.51
C VAL A 87 12.06 -6.17 8.58
N GLU A 88 13.35 -5.88 8.36
CA GLU A 88 14.13 -5.05 9.29
C GLU A 88 13.58 -3.63 9.45
N LEU A 89 12.97 -3.05 8.41
CA LEU A 89 12.32 -1.74 8.51
C LEU A 89 11.03 -1.80 9.35
N LEU A 90 10.29 -2.91 9.30
CA LEU A 90 9.02 -3.07 10.01
C LEU A 90 9.18 -3.51 11.48
N THR A 91 10.32 -4.09 11.84
CA THR A 91 10.60 -4.56 13.21
C THR A 91 11.44 -3.61 14.05
N LYS A 92 11.77 -2.43 13.50
CA LYS A 92 12.46 -1.35 14.23
C LYS A 92 11.47 -0.51 15.02
#